data_AF-A0A143PG84-F1
#
_entry.id   AF-A0A143PG84-F1
#
_cell.length_a   1.000
_cell.length_b   1.000
_cell.length_c   1.000
_cell.angle_alpha   90.00
_cell.angle_beta   90.00
_cell.angle_gamma   90.00
#
_symmetry.space_group_name_H-M   'P 1'
#
loop_
_entity.id
_entity.type
_entity.pdbx_description
1 polymer ?
#
loop_
_entity_poly.entity_id
_entity_poly.type
_entity_poly.pdbx_seq_one_letter_code
_entity_poly.pdbx_strand_id
1 'polypeptide(L)'
;MRFPSTRPSSVLGASLLAFGVLLVVRSAHPSAQVAPTAAAGASRLAHGEYLVKTGGCNDCHTPWKLGDNGPEPDMSKMLMGHPAGLVANDPPGLQLPWIGSASSTMTSWSGPWGRSYTANLTSDRETGIGAWTERQFIDTIRSGKHWGNGRPLLPTMPWPAFRNLADDDLAAIFAYLQTVPAIRNKVPDPVVAPGPPPEPLPTTKLLKVAPGQADPVSRGRYLVTAKGCGDCHTPMKMGSKGPEYDMTRMLSGFDARGAVPPMPPIEGAGEVYVLEPAFAGGWGMSFAANLTSDVETGLGSWTEQQFLDTLRNGRHQGRGRQLVPPMPWQIFGQMNDADLKAIFAYLRTVPAVKNKVPDPVAPAPSASSKR
;
A
#
# COMPACT_ATOMS: atom_id res chain seq x y z
N MET A 1 11.92 -18.09 -87.10
CA MET A 1 10.46 -17.80 -87.09
C MET A 1 10.18 -16.70 -86.06
N ARG A 2 9.23 -15.78 -86.36
CA ARG A 2 8.70 -14.70 -85.50
C ARG A 2 9.68 -13.68 -84.85
N PHE A 3 9.81 -12.52 -85.51
CA PHE A 3 9.85 -11.18 -84.89
C PHE A 3 8.41 -10.77 -84.43
N PRO A 4 8.10 -9.57 -83.84
CA PRO A 4 8.94 -8.37 -83.54
C PRO A 4 8.70 -7.66 -82.16
N SER A 5 9.35 -6.48 -81.98
CA SER A 5 8.83 -5.25 -81.31
C SER A 5 8.79 -5.18 -79.76
N THR A 6 9.16 -4.10 -79.04
CA THR A 6 9.76 -2.75 -79.29
C THR A 6 10.27 -2.24 -77.90
N ARG A 7 11.54 -1.81 -77.68
CA ARG A 7 12.16 -0.47 -77.92
C ARG A 7 11.49 0.73 -77.19
N PRO A 8 12.23 1.80 -76.80
CA PRO A 8 13.66 1.91 -76.44
C PRO A 8 13.98 2.92 -75.28
N SER A 9 15.29 3.19 -75.08
CA SER A 9 15.90 4.44 -74.53
C SER A 9 16.19 4.49 -73.01
N SER A 10 17.24 5.11 -72.45
CA SER A 10 18.48 5.80 -72.92
C SER A 10 19.24 6.38 -71.68
N VAL A 11 20.55 6.71 -71.59
CA VAL A 11 21.73 6.64 -72.49
C VAL A 11 23.04 6.81 -71.66
N LEU A 12 24.14 6.08 -71.98
CA LEU A 12 25.56 6.27 -71.55
C LEU A 12 25.88 6.34 -70.02
N GLY A 13 27.10 6.08 -69.54
CA GLY A 13 28.34 5.66 -70.20
C GLY A 13 29.50 5.55 -69.21
N ALA A 14 30.46 4.66 -69.49
CA ALA A 14 31.70 4.39 -68.73
C ALA A 14 32.51 5.68 -68.41
N SER A 15 33.42 5.73 -67.41
CA SER A 15 34.63 4.91 -67.39
C SER A 15 35.60 5.21 -66.22
N LEU A 16 36.51 4.24 -66.02
CA LEU A 16 37.92 4.35 -65.57
C LEU A 16 38.29 4.57 -64.09
N LEU A 17 39.29 3.79 -63.68
CA LEU A 17 39.95 3.79 -62.38
C LEU A 17 41.06 4.85 -62.27
N ALA A 18 41.30 5.33 -61.05
CA ALA A 18 42.63 5.76 -60.61
C ALA A 18 42.81 5.37 -59.12
N PHE A 19 43.93 4.72 -58.79
CA PHE A 19 44.34 4.40 -57.41
C PHE A 19 45.16 5.57 -56.84
N GLY A 20 44.88 6.01 -55.61
CA GLY A 20 45.64 7.10 -54.99
C GLY A 20 45.35 7.31 -53.50
N VAL A 21 46.23 6.77 -52.65
CA VAL A 21 46.51 7.16 -51.25
C VAL A 21 45.30 7.39 -50.34
N LEU A 22 44.89 6.36 -49.59
CA LEU A 22 43.95 6.51 -48.48
C LEU A 22 44.68 7.00 -47.22
N LEU A 23 44.57 8.29 -46.91
CA LEU A 23 44.97 8.85 -45.61
C LEU A 23 44.08 8.26 -44.50
N VAL A 24 44.65 7.44 -43.61
CA VAL A 24 43.93 6.94 -42.43
C VAL A 24 43.84 8.06 -41.39
N VAL A 25 42.86 8.94 -41.58
CA VAL A 25 42.43 9.87 -40.53
C VAL A 25 41.78 9.04 -39.42
N ARG A 26 42.51 8.85 -38.33
CA ARG A 26 42.04 8.10 -37.16
C ARG A 26 41.05 8.98 -36.38
N SER A 27 39.79 8.98 -36.81
CA SER A 27 38.70 9.74 -36.18
C SER A 27 38.55 9.35 -34.71
N ALA A 28 39.13 10.16 -33.83
CA ALA A 28 38.95 10.04 -32.39
C ALA A 28 37.47 10.32 -32.06
N HIS A 29 36.71 9.25 -31.90
CA HIS A 29 35.37 9.34 -31.36
C HIS A 29 35.51 9.73 -29.88
N PRO A 30 34.92 10.86 -29.42
CA PRO A 30 34.83 11.11 -28.00
C PRO A 30 33.88 10.06 -27.41
N SER A 31 34.46 9.05 -26.76
CA SER A 31 33.71 8.01 -26.04
C SER A 31 33.15 8.62 -24.76
N ALA A 32 32.11 9.44 -24.90
CA ALA A 32 31.43 10.13 -23.81
C ALA A 32 30.38 9.21 -23.17
N GLN A 33 30.83 8.21 -22.43
CA GLN A 33 30.01 7.53 -21.45
C GLN A 33 30.35 7.97 -20.02
N VAL A 34 29.27 8.11 -19.25
CA VAL A 34 29.12 8.12 -17.79
C VAL A 34 28.84 9.48 -17.15
N ALA A 35 27.54 9.83 -17.17
CA ALA A 35 26.88 10.56 -16.08
C ALA A 35 25.39 10.14 -15.81
N PRO A 36 24.93 8.87 -15.95
CA PRO A 36 23.55 8.49 -15.60
C PRO A 36 23.36 8.10 -14.12
N THR A 37 24.44 7.79 -13.38
CA THR A 37 24.38 7.09 -12.09
C THR A 37 23.83 7.95 -10.93
N ALA A 38 24.30 9.19 -10.77
CA ALA A 38 23.87 10.06 -9.68
C ALA A 38 22.39 10.49 -9.83
N ALA A 39 21.97 10.82 -11.06
CA ALA A 39 20.58 11.19 -11.35
C ALA A 39 19.61 10.00 -11.17
N ALA A 40 20.01 8.79 -11.61
CA ALA A 40 19.23 7.58 -11.37
C ALA A 40 19.14 7.24 -9.87
N GLY A 41 20.23 7.43 -9.10
CA GLY A 41 20.24 7.26 -7.65
C GLY A 41 19.30 8.23 -6.93
N ALA A 42 19.34 9.52 -7.28
CA ALA A 42 18.43 10.53 -6.74
C ALA A 42 16.96 10.24 -7.09
N SER A 43 16.68 9.83 -8.33
CA SER A 43 15.35 9.41 -8.77
C SER A 43 14.83 8.20 -7.97
N ARG A 44 15.69 7.19 -7.73
CA ARG A 44 15.35 6.02 -6.93
C ARG A 44 15.06 6.37 -5.46
N LEU A 45 15.82 7.29 -4.86
CA LEU A 45 15.57 7.75 -3.49
C LEU A 45 14.26 8.53 -3.38
N ALA A 46 13.98 9.46 -4.30
CA ALA A 46 12.74 10.21 -4.33
C ALA A 46 11.50 9.30 -4.55
N HIS A 47 11.62 8.28 -5.39
CA HIS A 47 10.58 7.26 -5.59
C HIS A 47 10.39 6.39 -4.33
N GLY A 48 11.49 6.01 -3.67
CA GLY A 48 11.44 5.29 -2.39
C GLY A 48 10.77 6.09 -1.28
N GLU A 49 11.10 7.36 -1.16
CA GLU A 49 10.46 8.31 -0.23
C GLU A 49 8.96 8.40 -0.50
N TYR A 50 8.58 8.58 -1.77
CA TYR A 50 7.18 8.63 -2.20
C TYR A 50 6.42 7.35 -1.83
N LEU A 51 7.01 6.18 -2.07
CA LEU A 51 6.40 4.89 -1.73
C LEU A 51 6.28 4.69 -0.22
N VAL A 52 7.28 5.05 0.58
CA VAL A 52 7.22 4.92 2.05
C VAL A 52 6.24 5.91 2.68
N LYS A 53 6.21 7.16 2.19
CA LYS A 53 5.25 8.17 2.67
C LYS A 53 3.81 7.80 2.31
N THR A 54 3.55 7.37 1.08
CA THR A 54 2.17 7.13 0.59
C THR A 54 1.70 5.67 0.69
N GLY A 55 2.56 4.74 1.07
CA GLY A 55 2.30 3.29 1.13
C GLY A 55 1.90 2.78 2.52
N GLY A 56 1.59 3.67 3.47
CA GLY A 56 1.13 3.29 4.82
C GLY A 56 2.22 2.77 5.76
N CYS A 57 3.51 2.83 5.39
CA CYS A 57 4.60 2.41 6.27
C CYS A 57 4.58 3.17 7.61
N ASN A 58 4.31 4.48 7.57
CA ASN A 58 4.23 5.32 8.77
C ASN A 58 3.03 4.96 9.67
N ASP A 59 1.93 4.46 9.13
CA ASP A 59 0.68 4.26 9.88
C ASP A 59 0.85 3.25 11.02
N CYS A 60 1.69 2.24 10.80
CA CYS A 60 1.98 1.19 11.77
C CYS A 60 3.43 1.24 12.30
N HIS A 61 4.42 1.73 11.54
CA HIS A 61 5.82 1.78 11.99
C HIS A 61 6.24 3.10 12.65
N THR A 62 5.42 4.15 12.61
CA THR A 62 5.62 5.37 13.41
C THR A 62 4.63 5.36 14.58
N PRO A 63 5.10 5.38 15.85
CA PRO A 63 4.20 5.42 17.01
C PRO A 63 3.27 6.61 16.99
N TRP A 64 1.98 6.39 17.21
CA TRP A 64 1.02 7.49 17.38
C TRP A 64 1.09 8.07 18.80
N LYS A 65 0.79 9.36 18.91
CA LYS A 65 0.63 10.13 20.14
C LYS A 65 -0.72 10.85 20.12
N LEU A 66 -1.18 11.34 21.26
CA LEU A 66 -2.33 12.24 21.30
C LEU A 66 -1.86 13.68 21.01
N GLY A 67 -2.36 14.28 19.92
CA GLY A 67 -2.20 15.70 19.60
C GLY A 67 -3.50 16.49 19.77
N ASP A 68 -3.44 17.79 19.52
CA ASP A 68 -4.57 18.73 19.75
C ASP A 68 -5.83 18.38 18.92
N ASN A 69 -5.64 17.73 17.77
CA ASN A 69 -6.72 17.30 16.87
C ASN A 69 -7.08 15.80 17.02
N GLY A 70 -6.60 15.13 18.08
CA GLY A 70 -6.74 13.69 18.31
C GLY A 70 -5.44 12.91 18.04
N PRO A 71 -5.53 11.57 17.92
CA PRO A 71 -4.36 10.73 17.67
C PRO A 71 -3.67 11.07 16.34
N GLU A 72 -2.34 11.23 16.37
CA GLU A 72 -1.49 11.55 15.21
C GLU A 72 -0.13 10.82 15.27
N PRO A 73 0.56 10.56 14.15
CA PRO A 73 1.90 9.98 14.15
C PRO A 73 2.94 10.89 14.83
N ASP A 74 3.73 10.34 15.74
CA ASP A 74 4.87 11.03 16.34
C ASP A 74 6.08 10.98 15.40
N MET A 75 6.20 12.00 14.53
CA MET A 75 7.30 12.08 13.56
C MET A 75 8.69 12.25 14.19
N SER A 76 8.81 12.55 15.50
CA SER A 76 10.10 12.45 16.22
C SER A 76 10.58 11.00 16.40
N LYS A 77 9.66 10.06 16.20
CA LYS A 77 9.79 8.60 16.32
C LYS A 77 9.54 7.90 14.98
N MET A 78 9.66 8.64 13.86
CA MET A 78 9.37 8.16 12.52
C MET A 78 10.02 6.80 12.24
N LEU A 79 9.18 5.82 11.87
CA LEU A 79 9.57 4.47 11.45
C LEU A 79 10.36 3.64 12.49
N MET A 80 10.41 4.04 13.77
CA MET A 80 11.12 3.30 14.82
C MET A 80 10.44 1.98 15.25
N GLY A 81 9.23 1.70 14.77
CA GLY A 81 8.43 0.55 15.20
C GLY A 81 7.83 0.72 16.59
N HIS A 82 7.39 -0.39 17.20
CA HIS A 82 6.84 -0.39 18.55
C HIS A 82 7.85 0.09 19.60
N PRO A 83 7.52 1.09 20.45
CA PRO A 83 8.45 1.57 21.47
C PRO A 83 8.78 0.48 22.50
N ALA A 84 10.05 0.11 22.65
CA ALA A 84 10.49 -1.03 23.47
C ALA A 84 10.08 -0.96 24.96
N GLY A 85 9.85 0.24 25.49
CA GLY A 85 9.41 0.47 26.88
C GLY A 85 7.89 0.55 27.06
N LEU A 86 7.11 0.48 25.97
CA LEU A 86 5.64 0.47 26.06
C LEU A 86 5.17 -0.97 26.25
N VAL A 87 4.51 -1.27 27.36
CA VAL A 87 3.75 -2.52 27.47
C VAL A 87 2.54 -2.38 26.55
N ALA A 88 2.47 -3.19 25.50
CA ALA A 88 1.26 -3.33 24.70
C ALA A 88 0.18 -3.97 25.56
N ASN A 89 -0.70 -3.15 26.13
CA ASN A 89 -1.90 -3.62 26.82
C ASN A 89 -2.67 -4.56 25.89
N ASP A 90 -2.93 -5.77 26.38
CA ASP A 90 -3.96 -6.64 25.83
C ASP A 90 -5.27 -5.87 25.78
N PRO A 91 -6.05 -5.90 24.68
CA PRO A 91 -7.45 -5.49 24.78
C PRO A 91 -8.13 -6.39 25.84
N PRO A 92 -9.13 -5.89 26.58
CA PRO A 92 -10.01 -6.79 27.31
C PRO A 92 -10.57 -7.84 26.33
N GLY A 93 -10.49 -9.11 26.71
CA GLY A 93 -10.43 -10.25 25.78
C GLY A 93 -11.40 -10.18 24.61
N LEU A 94 -10.87 -10.25 23.39
CA LEU A 94 -11.62 -10.13 22.13
C LEU A 94 -12.87 -11.00 22.12
N GLN A 95 -14.04 -10.37 22.20
CA GLN A 95 -15.32 -11.04 22.08
C GLN A 95 -15.75 -11.06 20.62
N LEU A 96 -16.12 -12.24 20.12
CA LEU A 96 -16.70 -12.38 18.78
C LEU A 96 -17.92 -11.43 18.62
N PRO A 97 -18.05 -10.77 17.46
CA PRO A 97 -17.36 -11.08 16.22
C PRO A 97 -16.04 -10.31 16.02
N TRP A 98 -15.57 -9.52 17.00
CA TRP A 98 -14.31 -8.77 16.89
C TRP A 98 -13.11 -9.72 16.93
N ILE A 99 -12.33 -9.75 15.85
CA ILE A 99 -11.22 -10.71 15.62
C ILE A 99 -9.83 -10.10 15.83
N GLY A 100 -9.73 -8.78 16.00
CA GLY A 100 -8.44 -8.13 16.17
C GLY A 100 -8.52 -6.86 17.00
N SER A 101 -7.39 -6.47 17.57
CA SER A 101 -7.20 -5.17 18.19
C SER A 101 -5.86 -4.54 17.82
N ALA A 102 -5.74 -3.23 18.05
CA ALA A 102 -4.48 -2.50 18.02
C ALA A 102 -4.30 -1.64 19.28
N SER A 103 -3.05 -1.43 19.69
CA SER A 103 -2.71 -0.52 20.80
C SER A 103 -2.86 0.95 20.42
N SER A 104 -2.96 1.83 21.41
CA SER A 104 -3.09 3.30 21.24
C SER A 104 -2.01 3.99 20.40
N THR A 105 -0.91 3.30 20.09
CA THR A 105 0.16 3.81 19.22
C THR A 105 0.12 3.27 17.79
N MET A 106 -0.85 2.40 17.44
CA MET A 106 -0.94 1.62 16.20
C MET A 106 0.22 0.65 15.89
N THR A 107 1.18 0.50 16.83
CA THR A 107 2.41 -0.28 16.61
C THR A 107 2.36 -1.74 17.08
N SER A 108 1.27 -2.18 17.71
CA SER A 108 1.11 -3.58 18.15
C SER A 108 -0.33 -4.06 17.98
N TRP A 109 -0.50 -5.26 17.45
CA TRP A 109 -1.81 -5.81 17.08
C TRP A 109 -2.01 -7.20 17.70
N SER A 110 -3.20 -7.49 18.22
CA SER A 110 -3.53 -8.80 18.80
C SER A 110 -4.73 -9.43 18.10
N GLY A 111 -4.74 -10.75 17.95
CA GLY A 111 -5.84 -11.52 17.36
C GLY A 111 -5.59 -13.04 17.47
N PRO A 112 -6.33 -13.89 16.72
CA PRO A 112 -6.14 -15.35 16.71
C PRO A 112 -4.73 -15.84 16.36
N TRP A 113 -3.89 -15.00 15.73
CA TRP A 113 -2.47 -15.28 15.48
C TRP A 113 -1.55 -15.06 16.70
N GLY A 114 -2.06 -14.45 17.77
CA GLY A 114 -1.29 -13.96 18.91
C GLY A 114 -1.09 -12.44 18.83
N ARG A 115 0.09 -11.94 19.24
CA ARG A 115 0.46 -10.51 19.21
C ARG A 115 1.63 -10.24 18.27
N SER A 116 1.47 -9.24 17.42
CA SER A 116 2.53 -8.68 16.60
C SER A 116 2.97 -7.30 17.09
N TYR A 117 4.21 -6.94 16.75
CA TYR A 117 4.81 -5.64 16.96
C TYR A 117 5.43 -5.16 15.66
N THR A 118 5.30 -3.88 15.34
CA THR A 118 5.87 -3.31 14.12
C THR A 118 7.36 -3.10 14.29
N ALA A 119 8.14 -3.58 13.31
CA ALA A 119 9.60 -3.55 13.37
C ALA A 119 10.16 -2.12 13.26
N ASN A 120 11.36 -1.91 13.80
CA ASN A 120 12.14 -0.70 13.56
C ASN A 120 12.68 -0.73 12.11
N LEU A 121 12.26 0.23 11.28
CA LEU A 121 12.67 0.36 9.87
C LEU A 121 13.72 1.46 9.65
N THR A 122 14.25 2.06 10.72
CA THR A 122 15.31 3.06 10.60
C THR A 122 16.66 2.44 10.20
N SER A 123 17.61 3.28 9.79
CA SER A 123 18.99 2.88 9.48
C SER A 123 19.84 2.45 10.69
N ASP A 124 19.24 2.27 11.88
CA ASP A 124 19.95 1.72 13.04
C ASP A 124 20.46 0.30 12.75
N ARG A 125 21.74 0.04 13.08
CA ARG A 125 22.43 -1.20 12.69
C ARG A 125 22.23 -2.36 13.65
N GLU A 126 21.83 -2.09 14.90
CA GLU A 126 21.66 -3.13 15.93
C GLU A 126 20.20 -3.58 16.09
N THR A 127 19.26 -2.64 15.92
CA THR A 127 17.83 -2.83 16.22
C THR A 127 16.91 -2.47 15.06
N GLY A 128 17.38 -1.67 14.10
CA GLY A 128 16.70 -1.34 12.85
C GLY A 128 17.10 -2.26 11.69
N ILE A 129 17.02 -1.73 10.46
CA ILE A 129 17.39 -2.45 9.23
C ILE A 129 18.72 -1.97 8.61
N GLY A 130 19.51 -1.15 9.31
CA GLY A 130 20.78 -0.59 8.81
C GLY A 130 21.91 -1.60 8.58
N ALA A 131 21.75 -2.84 9.06
CA ALA A 131 22.65 -3.96 8.79
C ALA A 131 22.09 -4.97 7.78
N TRP A 132 20.86 -4.77 7.29
CA TRP A 132 20.25 -5.67 6.31
C TRP A 132 20.79 -5.40 4.92
N THR A 133 20.80 -6.43 4.08
CA THR A 133 20.96 -6.27 2.63
C THR A 133 19.61 -5.99 1.97
N GLU A 134 19.64 -5.31 0.82
CA GLU A 134 18.46 -5.12 -0.03
C GLU A 134 17.77 -6.45 -0.35
N ARG A 135 18.56 -7.51 -0.58
CA ARG A 135 18.06 -8.85 -0.85
C ARG A 135 17.28 -9.42 0.34
N GLN A 136 17.78 -9.29 1.57
CA GLN A 136 17.05 -9.72 2.77
C GLN A 136 15.75 -8.95 2.97
N PHE A 137 15.72 -7.64 2.67
CA PHE A 137 14.49 -6.85 2.70
C PHE A 137 13.47 -7.35 1.67
N ILE A 138 13.88 -7.47 0.40
CA ILE A 138 13.03 -7.98 -0.69
C ILE A 138 12.51 -9.37 -0.35
N ASP A 139 13.37 -10.30 0.05
CA ASP A 139 12.93 -11.67 0.39
C ASP A 139 11.99 -11.70 1.59
N THR A 140 12.18 -10.81 2.57
CA THR A 140 11.26 -10.67 3.71
C THR A 140 9.85 -10.30 3.26
N ILE A 141 9.73 -9.32 2.37
CA ILE A 141 8.44 -8.89 1.82
C ILE A 141 7.86 -9.93 0.86
N ARG A 142 8.68 -10.58 0.03
CA ARG A 142 8.23 -11.56 -0.98
C ARG A 142 7.73 -12.87 -0.38
N SER A 143 8.33 -13.33 0.73
CA SER A 143 7.97 -14.61 1.38
C SER A 143 7.10 -14.45 2.63
N GLY A 144 7.01 -13.25 3.20
CA GLY A 144 6.32 -13.04 4.47
C GLY A 144 7.06 -13.63 5.67
N LYS A 145 8.38 -13.76 5.60
CA LYS A 145 9.22 -14.33 6.67
C LYS A 145 10.43 -13.44 6.94
N HIS A 146 10.82 -13.30 8.20
CA HIS A 146 12.01 -12.55 8.59
C HIS A 146 13.26 -13.04 7.84
N TRP A 147 13.97 -12.13 7.16
CA TRP A 147 15.10 -12.41 6.26
C TRP A 147 14.81 -13.44 5.15
N GLY A 148 13.55 -13.57 4.75
CA GLY A 148 13.11 -14.48 3.69
C GLY A 148 12.82 -15.91 4.14
N ASN A 149 13.46 -16.40 5.21
CA ASN A 149 13.42 -17.81 5.61
C ASN A 149 13.08 -18.07 7.10
N GLY A 150 13.13 -17.05 7.96
CA GLY A 150 12.89 -17.17 9.40
C GLY A 150 11.41 -17.22 9.80
N ARG A 151 11.10 -16.67 11.00
CA ARG A 151 9.73 -16.61 11.53
C ARG A 151 8.78 -15.86 10.57
N PRO A 152 7.49 -16.23 10.49
CA PRO A 152 6.52 -15.48 9.68
C PRO A 152 6.35 -14.05 10.20
N LEU A 153 6.05 -13.13 9.28
CA LEU A 153 5.50 -11.82 9.60
C LEU A 153 4.03 -12.02 9.99
N LEU A 154 3.69 -11.75 11.25
CA LEU A 154 2.33 -11.86 11.74
C LEU A 154 1.47 -10.67 11.25
N PRO A 155 0.13 -10.84 11.15
CA PRO A 155 -0.81 -9.74 10.91
C PRO A 155 -0.64 -8.62 11.95
N THR A 156 -0.87 -7.34 11.63
CA THR A 156 -1.54 -6.84 10.41
C THR A 156 -0.59 -6.45 9.25
N MET A 157 0.71 -6.78 9.31
CA MET A 157 1.67 -6.37 8.27
C MET A 157 1.22 -6.85 6.86
N PRO A 158 0.88 -5.95 5.91
CA PRO A 158 0.25 -6.32 4.64
C PRO A 158 1.29 -6.78 3.60
N TRP A 159 2.19 -7.67 4.01
CA TRP A 159 3.14 -8.31 3.11
C TRP A 159 2.45 -9.08 1.96
N PRO A 160 1.22 -9.65 2.08
CA PRO A 160 0.53 -10.25 0.93
C PRO A 160 0.15 -9.23 -0.15
N ALA A 161 0.04 -7.94 0.17
CA ALA A 161 -0.08 -6.86 -0.79
C ALA A 161 1.31 -6.44 -1.31
N PHE A 162 2.24 -6.10 -0.42
CA PHE A 162 3.57 -5.61 -0.81
C PHE A 162 4.43 -6.63 -1.58
N ARG A 163 4.21 -7.94 -1.39
CA ARG A 163 4.88 -9.00 -2.18
C ARG A 163 4.58 -8.94 -3.67
N ASN A 164 3.63 -8.10 -4.10
CA ASN A 164 3.24 -7.88 -5.48
C ASN A 164 3.83 -6.60 -6.10
N LEU A 165 4.51 -5.74 -5.32
CA LEU A 165 5.23 -4.56 -5.82
C LEU A 165 6.29 -4.94 -6.88
N ALA A 166 6.66 -4.04 -7.78
CA ALA A 166 7.82 -4.21 -8.66
C ALA A 166 9.10 -4.44 -7.83
N ASP A 167 10.09 -5.16 -8.39
CA ASP A 167 11.37 -5.36 -7.70
C ASP A 167 12.09 -4.00 -7.51
N ASP A 168 12.02 -3.10 -8.49
CA ASP A 168 12.51 -1.71 -8.41
C ASP A 168 11.81 -0.88 -7.32
N ASP A 169 10.50 -1.09 -7.09
CA ASP A 169 9.75 -0.37 -6.04
C ASP A 169 10.17 -0.83 -4.64
N LEU A 170 10.37 -2.14 -4.42
CA LEU A 170 10.92 -2.65 -3.16
C LEU A 170 12.36 -2.18 -2.94
N ALA A 171 13.16 -2.16 -4.00
CA ALA A 171 14.54 -1.67 -3.96
C ALA A 171 14.58 -0.15 -3.68
N ALA A 172 13.67 0.64 -4.25
CA ALA A 172 13.52 2.06 -3.97
C ALA A 172 13.11 2.31 -2.50
N ILE A 173 12.08 1.60 -2.00
CA ILE A 173 11.67 1.64 -0.60
C ILE A 173 12.86 1.35 0.32
N PHE A 174 13.59 0.26 0.09
CA PHE A 174 14.75 -0.10 0.91
C PHE A 174 15.83 0.98 0.87
N ALA A 175 16.16 1.50 -0.30
CA ALA A 175 17.17 2.56 -0.45
C ALA A 175 16.79 3.83 0.33
N TYR A 176 15.52 4.24 0.32
CA TYR A 176 15.05 5.36 1.13
C TYR A 176 15.10 5.05 2.64
N LEU A 177 14.68 3.86 3.07
CA LEU A 177 14.71 3.48 4.49
C LEU A 177 16.14 3.50 5.07
N GLN A 178 17.16 3.17 4.26
CA GLN A 178 18.57 3.31 4.65
C GLN A 178 19.02 4.77 4.87
N THR A 179 18.24 5.77 4.42
CA THR A 179 18.49 7.21 4.69
C THR A 179 17.73 7.75 5.90
N VAL A 180 16.75 7.00 6.44
CA VAL A 180 15.98 7.42 7.62
C VAL A 180 16.89 7.48 8.85
N PRO A 181 16.91 8.58 9.63
CA PRO A 181 17.78 8.70 10.80
C PRO A 181 17.68 7.51 11.76
N ALA A 182 18.82 6.97 12.17
CA ALA A 182 18.89 5.80 13.05
C ALA A 182 18.28 6.11 14.43
N ILE A 183 17.30 5.29 14.84
CA ILE A 183 16.75 5.31 16.20
C ILE A 183 16.96 3.92 16.80
N ARG A 184 17.77 3.83 17.86
CA ARG A 184 18.01 2.57 18.58
C ARG A 184 16.76 2.21 19.39
N ASN A 185 16.02 1.19 18.92
CA ASN A 185 14.79 0.71 19.54
C ASN A 185 14.62 -0.80 19.30
N LYS A 186 14.88 -1.61 20.33
CA LYS A 186 14.72 -3.06 20.27
C LYS A 186 13.26 -3.43 20.50
N VAL A 187 12.48 -3.48 19.42
CA VAL A 187 11.10 -3.97 19.39
C VAL A 187 11.01 -5.37 20.04
N PRO A 188 9.99 -5.65 20.89
CA PRO A 188 9.77 -6.97 21.46
C PRO A 188 9.51 -8.06 20.40
N ASP A 189 9.84 -9.31 20.72
CA ASP A 189 9.49 -10.43 19.86
C ASP A 189 7.97 -10.66 19.84
N PRO A 190 7.39 -11.06 18.69
CA PRO A 190 5.96 -11.34 18.58
C PRO A 190 5.58 -12.58 19.39
N VAL A 191 4.39 -12.54 20.00
CA VAL A 191 3.81 -13.69 20.70
C VAL A 191 2.97 -14.48 19.69
N VAL A 192 3.35 -15.72 19.39
CA VAL A 192 2.59 -16.59 18.48
C VAL A 192 1.54 -17.36 19.28
N ALA A 193 0.28 -17.36 18.83
CA ALA A 193 -0.77 -18.18 19.45
C ALA A 193 -0.54 -19.68 19.21
N PRO A 194 -0.99 -20.57 20.11
CA PRO A 194 -0.91 -22.02 19.90
C PRO A 194 -1.76 -22.46 18.69
N GLY A 195 -1.14 -23.11 17.71
CA GLY A 195 -1.78 -23.60 16.50
C GLY A 195 -0.95 -23.34 15.24
N PRO A 196 -1.43 -23.73 14.04
CA PRO A 196 -0.84 -23.26 12.80
C PRO A 196 -1.04 -21.73 12.70
N PRO A 197 -0.04 -20.96 12.24
CA PRO A 197 -0.26 -19.54 11.93
C PRO A 197 -1.34 -19.42 10.84
N PRO A 198 -2.24 -18.42 10.90
CA PRO A 198 -3.26 -18.25 9.89
C PRO A 198 -2.62 -18.12 8.51
N GLU A 199 -3.18 -18.84 7.54
CA GLU A 199 -2.75 -18.76 6.15
C GLU A 199 -2.98 -17.33 5.65
N PRO A 200 -1.99 -16.67 5.02
CA PRO A 200 -2.17 -15.32 4.51
C PRO A 200 -3.32 -15.27 3.51
N LEU A 201 -4.21 -14.31 3.68
CA LEU A 201 -5.39 -14.15 2.83
C LEU A 201 -4.98 -14.06 1.34
N PRO A 202 -5.73 -14.72 0.44
CA PRO A 202 -5.37 -14.78 -0.97
C PRO A 202 -5.51 -13.40 -1.63
N THR A 203 -4.40 -12.69 -1.78
CA THR A 203 -4.40 -11.42 -2.53
C THR A 203 -4.46 -11.67 -4.03
N THR A 204 -4.97 -10.68 -4.76
CA THR A 204 -4.91 -10.69 -6.23
C THR A 204 -3.45 -10.73 -6.67
N LYS A 205 -3.08 -11.77 -7.44
CA LYS A 205 -1.79 -11.79 -8.15
C LYS A 205 -1.74 -10.54 -9.04
N LEU A 206 -0.84 -9.60 -8.75
CA LEU A 206 -0.62 -8.48 -9.65
C LEU A 206 0.11 -8.93 -10.91
N LEU A 207 -0.18 -8.21 -11.99
CA LEU A 207 0.80 -8.02 -13.05
C LEU A 207 1.94 -7.19 -12.46
N LYS A 208 3.20 -7.63 -12.63
CA LYS A 208 4.36 -6.79 -12.32
C LYS A 208 4.37 -5.62 -13.30
N VAL A 209 3.91 -4.45 -12.86
CA VAL A 209 3.88 -3.23 -13.67
C VAL A 209 5.04 -2.34 -13.25
N ALA A 210 5.96 -2.07 -14.17
CA ALA A 210 7.09 -1.18 -13.91
C ALA A 210 6.63 0.29 -13.83
N PRO A 211 7.27 1.13 -12.99
CA PRO A 211 7.07 2.57 -13.01
C PRO A 211 7.31 3.16 -14.41
N GLY A 212 6.38 4.00 -14.88
CA GLY A 212 6.55 4.79 -16.12
C GLY A 212 6.18 4.10 -17.45
N GLN A 213 5.66 2.87 -17.46
CA GLN A 213 5.28 2.16 -18.70
C GLN A 213 3.81 1.73 -18.79
N ALA A 214 2.96 2.23 -17.89
CA ALA A 214 1.57 1.80 -17.75
C ALA A 214 0.57 2.85 -18.21
N ASP A 215 -0.50 2.41 -18.87
CA ASP A 215 -1.72 3.20 -18.98
C ASP A 215 -2.32 3.48 -17.58
N PRO A 216 -3.21 4.49 -17.44
CA PRO A 216 -3.77 4.86 -16.14
C PRO A 216 -4.51 3.72 -15.41
N VAL A 217 -5.17 2.80 -16.13
CA VAL A 217 -5.89 1.68 -15.52
C VAL A 217 -4.91 0.64 -14.99
N SER A 218 -3.87 0.30 -15.75
CA SER A 218 -2.81 -0.62 -15.29
C SER A 218 -2.03 -0.04 -14.10
N ARG A 219 -1.72 1.26 -14.11
CA ARG A 219 -1.09 1.95 -12.97
C ARG A 219 -2.03 1.97 -11.75
N GLY A 220 -3.31 2.24 -11.96
CA GLY A 220 -4.32 2.23 -10.91
C GLY A 220 -4.48 0.86 -10.26
N ARG A 221 -4.53 -0.20 -11.07
CA ARG A 221 -4.60 -1.59 -10.59
C ARG A 221 -3.41 -1.93 -9.70
N TYR A 222 -2.21 -1.56 -10.15
CA TYR A 222 -1.00 -1.74 -9.37
C TYR A 222 -1.10 -1.05 -8.01
N LEU A 223 -1.49 0.23 -7.99
CA LEU A 223 -1.60 1.03 -6.76
C LEU A 223 -2.69 0.49 -5.80
N VAL A 224 -3.88 0.14 -6.29
CA VAL A 224 -5.01 -0.32 -5.47
C VAL A 224 -4.70 -1.63 -4.75
N THR A 225 -4.01 -2.58 -5.38
CA THR A 225 -3.55 -3.79 -4.68
C THR A 225 -2.31 -3.51 -3.83
N ALA A 226 -1.33 -2.75 -4.33
CA ALA A 226 -0.08 -2.49 -3.61
C ALA A 226 -0.25 -1.71 -2.30
N LYS A 227 -1.28 -0.85 -2.23
CA LYS A 227 -1.65 -0.04 -1.06
C LYS A 227 -2.74 -0.67 -0.20
N GLY A 228 -3.05 -1.95 -0.40
CA GLY A 228 -3.97 -2.70 0.46
C GLY A 228 -5.42 -2.20 0.46
N CYS A 229 -5.87 -1.47 -0.58
CA CYS A 229 -7.25 -1.00 -0.63
C CYS A 229 -8.25 -2.16 -0.59
N GLY A 230 -7.89 -3.29 -1.21
CA GLY A 230 -8.67 -4.53 -1.15
C GLY A 230 -8.80 -5.11 0.25
N ASP A 231 -7.78 -4.94 1.10
CA ASP A 231 -7.68 -5.56 2.43
C ASP A 231 -8.71 -4.94 3.40
N CYS A 232 -8.97 -3.63 3.24
CA CYS A 232 -10.01 -2.92 3.99
C CYS A 232 -11.34 -2.77 3.24
N HIS A 233 -11.41 -2.86 1.91
CA HIS A 233 -12.66 -2.64 1.16
C HIS A 233 -13.28 -3.91 0.55
N THR A 234 -12.79 -5.11 0.86
CA THR A 234 -13.43 -6.37 0.41
C THR A 234 -14.19 -7.01 1.58
N PRO A 235 -15.46 -7.45 1.39
CA PRO A 235 -16.17 -8.15 2.44
C PRO A 235 -15.55 -9.53 2.70
N MET A 236 -15.64 -10.00 3.94
CA MET A 236 -15.21 -11.35 4.34
C MET A 236 -16.35 -12.35 4.18
N LYS A 237 -15.99 -13.63 3.98
CA LYS A 237 -16.89 -14.79 4.02
C LYS A 237 -16.20 -15.95 4.76
N MET A 238 -16.96 -16.94 5.19
CA MET A 238 -16.38 -18.18 5.73
C MET A 238 -15.98 -19.13 4.60
N GLY A 239 -14.67 -19.35 4.44
CA GLY A 239 -14.10 -20.41 3.61
C GLY A 239 -13.85 -21.70 4.42
N SER A 240 -13.38 -22.74 3.75
CA SER A 240 -13.10 -24.05 4.37
C SER A 240 -11.92 -24.04 5.36
N LYS A 241 -11.13 -22.97 5.38
CA LYS A 241 -9.98 -22.76 6.29
C LYS A 241 -10.20 -21.64 7.32
N GLY A 242 -11.40 -21.06 7.38
CA GLY A 242 -11.70 -19.89 8.21
C GLY A 242 -12.17 -18.67 7.39
N PRO A 243 -12.19 -17.46 7.97
CA PRO A 243 -12.54 -16.25 7.25
C PRO A 243 -11.59 -15.97 6.08
N GLU A 244 -12.14 -15.65 4.91
CA GLU A 244 -11.40 -15.24 3.71
C GLU A 244 -12.10 -14.09 2.98
N TYR A 245 -11.35 -13.30 2.19
CA TYR A 245 -11.95 -12.26 1.34
C TYR A 245 -12.90 -12.88 0.31
N ASP A 246 -14.13 -12.33 0.21
CA ASP A 246 -15.04 -12.66 -0.88
C ASP A 246 -14.62 -11.94 -2.16
N MET A 247 -13.68 -12.54 -2.87
CA MET A 247 -13.17 -12.02 -4.13
C MET A 247 -14.23 -11.93 -5.24
N THR A 248 -15.41 -12.53 -5.09
CA THR A 248 -16.55 -12.31 -6.00
C THR A 248 -17.21 -10.94 -5.81
N ARG A 249 -16.92 -10.30 -4.67
CA ARG A 249 -17.38 -8.97 -4.25
C ARG A 249 -16.20 -8.05 -3.91
N MET A 250 -15.04 -8.28 -4.55
CA MET A 250 -13.82 -7.50 -4.35
C MET A 250 -14.12 -5.99 -4.39
N LEU A 251 -13.59 -5.24 -3.40
CA LEU A 251 -13.78 -3.79 -3.25
C LEU A 251 -15.24 -3.31 -3.01
N SER A 252 -16.21 -4.19 -2.73
CA SER A 252 -17.60 -3.77 -2.48
C SER A 252 -17.90 -3.18 -1.10
N GLY A 253 -16.90 -3.06 -0.22
CA GLY A 253 -17.05 -2.58 1.16
C GLY A 253 -17.67 -3.60 2.12
N PHE A 254 -18.10 -3.13 3.29
CA PHE A 254 -18.74 -3.96 4.32
C PHE A 254 -20.03 -4.64 3.84
N ASP A 255 -20.21 -5.91 4.17
CA ASP A 255 -21.38 -6.67 3.73
C ASP A 255 -22.65 -6.22 4.47
N ALA A 256 -23.40 -5.30 3.86
CA ALA A 256 -24.63 -4.74 4.40
C ALA A 256 -25.78 -5.76 4.54
N ARG A 257 -25.58 -7.01 4.11
CA ARG A 257 -26.51 -8.14 4.35
C ARG A 257 -26.38 -8.71 5.77
N GLY A 258 -25.24 -8.49 6.43
CA GLY A 258 -25.02 -8.89 7.82
C GLY A 258 -25.63 -7.89 8.80
N ALA A 259 -25.95 -8.36 10.01
CA ALA A 259 -26.25 -7.46 11.11
C ALA A 259 -25.00 -6.66 11.48
N VAL A 260 -25.16 -5.35 11.68
CA VAL A 260 -24.12 -4.53 12.32
C VAL A 260 -23.89 -5.08 13.74
N PRO A 261 -22.65 -5.41 14.14
CA PRO A 261 -22.39 -5.95 15.47
C PRO A 261 -22.68 -4.90 16.55
N PRO A 262 -22.91 -5.30 17.81
CA PRO A 262 -22.84 -4.37 18.91
C PRO A 262 -21.43 -3.75 19.01
N MET A 263 -21.37 -2.48 19.38
CA MET A 263 -20.11 -1.78 19.67
C MET A 263 -19.40 -2.50 20.83
N PRO A 264 -18.08 -2.76 20.74
CA PRO A 264 -17.33 -3.40 21.82
C PRO A 264 -17.19 -2.42 23.00
N PRO A 265 -16.90 -2.92 24.22
CA PRO A 265 -16.58 -2.07 25.36
C PRO A 265 -15.22 -1.38 25.10
N ILE A 266 -15.28 -0.16 24.59
CA ILE A 266 -14.13 0.72 24.39
C ILE A 266 -13.88 1.42 25.73
N GLU A 267 -12.90 0.94 26.48
CA GLU A 267 -12.53 1.47 27.80
C GLU A 267 -11.41 2.52 27.69
N GLY A 268 -10.63 2.48 26.60
CA GLY A 268 -9.56 3.44 26.30
C GLY A 268 -9.73 4.20 24.98
N ALA A 269 -9.46 5.50 24.98
CA ALA A 269 -9.60 6.37 23.79
C ALA A 269 -8.70 5.99 22.60
N GLY A 270 -7.67 5.17 22.81
CA GLY A 270 -6.79 4.65 21.76
C GLY A 270 -7.01 3.18 21.41
N GLU A 271 -8.03 2.52 21.97
CA GLU A 271 -8.36 1.14 21.59
C GLU A 271 -9.02 1.12 20.20
N VAL A 272 -8.57 0.20 19.36
CA VAL A 272 -9.17 -0.07 18.05
C VAL A 272 -9.48 -1.55 17.95
N TYR A 273 -10.73 -1.88 17.64
CA TYR A 273 -11.23 -3.22 17.41
C TYR A 273 -11.51 -3.44 15.92
N VAL A 274 -11.24 -4.66 15.45
CA VAL A 274 -11.34 -5.06 14.03
C VAL A 274 -12.34 -6.20 13.88
N LEU A 275 -13.30 -6.02 12.95
CA LEU A 275 -14.20 -7.08 12.46
C LEU A 275 -13.90 -7.46 11.00
N GLU A 276 -13.26 -6.57 10.23
CA GLU A 276 -13.05 -6.64 8.77
C GLU A 276 -14.33 -6.81 7.91
N PRO A 277 -14.69 -5.83 7.06
CA PRO A 277 -14.12 -4.49 6.87
C PRO A 277 -14.85 -3.43 7.73
N ALA A 278 -15.05 -3.72 9.01
CA ALA A 278 -15.57 -2.78 10.00
C ALA A 278 -14.60 -2.61 11.18
N PHE A 279 -14.61 -1.42 11.76
CA PHE A 279 -13.69 -1.02 12.84
C PHE A 279 -14.46 -0.27 13.92
N ALA A 280 -14.03 -0.38 15.18
CA ALA A 280 -14.55 0.39 16.29
C ALA A 280 -13.41 1.00 17.12
N GLY A 281 -13.62 2.18 17.69
CA GLY A 281 -12.68 2.82 18.61
C GLY A 281 -13.33 4.05 19.27
N GLY A 282 -12.54 4.92 19.89
CA GLY A 282 -13.07 6.12 20.57
C GLY A 282 -13.91 7.08 19.69
N TRP A 283 -13.84 6.93 18.36
CA TRP A 283 -14.66 7.63 17.37
C TRP A 283 -16.03 6.98 17.07
N GLY A 284 -16.36 5.87 17.71
CA GLY A 284 -17.50 5.01 17.38
C GLY A 284 -17.13 3.88 16.41
N MET A 285 -18.06 3.47 15.54
CA MET A 285 -17.85 2.43 14.52
C MET A 285 -17.84 2.99 13.11
N SER A 286 -16.97 2.45 12.26
CA SER A 286 -16.87 2.75 10.84
C SER A 286 -16.93 1.48 9.98
N PHE A 287 -17.40 1.66 8.75
CA PHE A 287 -17.57 0.59 7.76
C PHE A 287 -16.89 1.03 6.47
N ALA A 288 -16.10 0.16 5.85
CA ALA A 288 -15.44 0.49 4.60
C ALA A 288 -16.45 0.61 3.45
N ALA A 289 -16.35 1.70 2.70
CA ALA A 289 -17.27 2.02 1.60
C ALA A 289 -17.11 1.07 0.39
N ASN A 290 -18.14 1.01 -0.45
CA ASN A 290 -18.10 0.33 -1.74
C ASN A 290 -17.30 1.17 -2.75
N LEU A 291 -16.21 0.62 -3.28
CA LEU A 291 -15.33 1.28 -4.26
C LEU A 291 -15.56 0.77 -5.70
N THR A 292 -16.53 -0.10 -5.93
CA THR A 292 -16.84 -0.65 -7.27
C THR A 292 -17.46 0.40 -8.19
N SER A 293 -17.56 0.10 -9.49
CA SER A 293 -18.22 0.98 -10.48
C SER A 293 -19.76 1.07 -10.36
N ASP A 294 -20.37 0.53 -9.30
CA ASP A 294 -21.82 0.61 -9.08
C ASP A 294 -22.30 2.06 -8.94
N VAL A 295 -23.38 2.41 -9.66
CA VAL A 295 -23.83 3.81 -9.80
C VAL A 295 -24.64 4.33 -8.62
N GLU A 296 -25.31 3.45 -7.87
CA GLU A 296 -26.17 3.83 -6.74
C GLU A 296 -25.43 3.80 -5.40
N THR A 297 -24.52 2.83 -5.24
CA THR A 297 -23.91 2.50 -3.95
C THR A 297 -22.38 2.54 -3.96
N GLY A 298 -21.74 2.57 -5.14
CA GLY A 298 -20.29 2.67 -5.30
C GLY A 298 -19.82 4.01 -5.88
N LEU A 299 -18.71 3.98 -6.61
CA LEU A 299 -18.11 5.15 -7.26
C LEU A 299 -18.67 5.43 -8.67
N GLY A 300 -19.68 4.67 -9.12
CA GLY A 300 -20.21 4.73 -10.49
C GLY A 300 -20.83 6.08 -10.89
N SER A 301 -21.33 6.85 -9.93
CA SER A 301 -21.86 8.20 -10.10
C SER A 301 -20.90 9.34 -9.70
N TRP A 302 -19.72 9.01 -9.16
CA TRP A 302 -18.75 10.02 -8.71
C TRP A 302 -17.95 10.59 -9.88
N THR A 303 -17.60 11.87 -9.79
CA THR A 303 -16.60 12.51 -10.65
C THR A 303 -15.18 12.24 -10.15
N GLU A 304 -14.19 12.34 -11.04
CA GLU A 304 -12.77 12.26 -10.67
C GLU A 304 -12.41 13.28 -9.58
N GLN A 305 -12.90 14.52 -9.70
CA GLN A 305 -12.63 15.57 -8.71
C GLN A 305 -13.22 15.24 -7.34
N GLN A 306 -14.44 14.69 -7.27
CA GLN A 306 -15.02 14.24 -6.00
C GLN A 306 -14.19 13.14 -5.33
N PHE A 307 -13.59 12.24 -6.11
CA PHE A 307 -12.69 11.20 -5.59
C PHE A 307 -11.37 11.81 -5.08
N LEU A 308 -10.74 12.69 -5.87
CA LEU A 308 -9.53 13.43 -5.45
C LEU A 308 -9.78 14.23 -4.17
N ASP A 309 -10.81 15.08 -4.15
CA ASP A 309 -11.18 15.90 -2.98
C ASP A 309 -11.49 15.04 -1.75
N THR A 310 -12.04 13.83 -1.93
CA THR A 310 -12.31 12.90 -0.82
C THR A 310 -11.03 12.43 -0.16
N LEU A 311 -9.99 12.12 -0.94
CA LEU A 311 -8.69 11.70 -0.41
C LEU A 311 -7.84 12.88 0.08
N ARG A 312 -7.93 14.06 -0.55
CA ARG A 312 -7.23 15.28 -0.10
C ARG A 312 -7.77 15.83 1.21
N ASN A 313 -9.09 15.85 1.38
CA ASN A 313 -9.77 16.57 2.48
C ASN A 313 -10.38 15.63 3.54
N GLY A 314 -10.36 14.31 3.32
CA GLY A 314 -10.97 13.34 4.22
C GLY A 314 -12.48 13.47 4.33
N ARG A 315 -13.17 13.91 3.27
CA ARG A 315 -14.62 14.16 3.29
C ARG A 315 -15.33 13.42 2.16
N HIS A 316 -16.45 12.76 2.47
CA HIS A 316 -17.24 12.04 1.48
C HIS A 316 -17.63 12.94 0.29
N GLN A 317 -17.27 12.55 -0.93
CA GLN A 317 -17.43 13.35 -2.15
C GLN A 317 -16.83 14.77 -2.04
N GLY A 318 -15.72 14.89 -1.32
CA GLY A 318 -14.96 16.13 -1.11
C GLY A 318 -15.55 17.13 -0.11
N ARG A 319 -16.86 17.07 0.17
CA ARG A 319 -17.58 18.10 0.96
C ARG A 319 -18.54 17.56 2.02
N GLY A 320 -18.93 16.30 1.95
CA GLY A 320 -19.86 15.66 2.87
C GLY A 320 -19.27 15.41 4.26
N ARG A 321 -19.82 14.40 4.95
CA ARG A 321 -19.32 13.98 6.27
C ARG A 321 -17.83 13.65 6.23
N GLN A 322 -17.16 13.83 7.36
CA GLN A 322 -15.77 13.38 7.53
C GLN A 322 -15.70 11.85 7.31
N LEU A 323 -14.58 11.40 6.75
CA LEU A 323 -14.18 10.01 6.79
C LEU A 323 -13.71 9.69 8.20
N VAL A 324 -14.42 8.75 8.82
CA VAL A 324 -14.14 8.27 10.16
C VAL A 324 -12.95 7.28 10.08
N PRO A 325 -12.04 7.24 11.08
CA PRO A 325 -10.91 6.29 11.08
C PRO A 325 -11.35 4.82 10.88
N PRO A 326 -10.48 3.93 10.37
CA PRO A 326 -9.04 4.11 10.16
C PRO A 326 -8.61 4.47 8.73
N MET A 327 -9.53 4.84 7.83
CA MET A 327 -9.19 5.13 6.42
C MET A 327 -8.10 6.22 6.31
N PRO A 328 -6.87 5.91 5.81
CA PRO A 328 -5.70 6.79 5.93
C PRO A 328 -5.68 7.84 4.81
N TRP A 329 -6.72 8.67 4.76
CA TRP A 329 -6.85 9.72 3.75
C TRP A 329 -5.74 10.77 3.86
N GLN A 330 -5.19 11.03 5.05
CA GLN A 330 -4.05 11.93 5.24
C GLN A 330 -2.78 11.45 4.51
N ILE A 331 -2.69 10.14 4.23
CA ILE A 331 -1.57 9.51 3.53
C ILE A 331 -1.82 9.44 2.02
N PHE A 332 -2.99 8.94 1.61
CA PHE A 332 -3.36 8.93 0.19
C PHE A 332 -3.52 10.36 -0.37
N GLY A 333 -3.93 11.31 0.47
CA GLY A 333 -3.94 12.75 0.23
C GLY A 333 -2.55 13.38 0.02
N GLN A 334 -1.45 12.64 0.15
CA GLN A 334 -0.10 13.06 -0.25
C GLN A 334 0.36 12.46 -1.60
N MET A 335 -0.41 11.54 -2.19
CA MET A 335 -0.07 10.97 -3.51
C MET A 335 -0.08 12.04 -4.60
N ASN A 336 0.70 11.87 -5.67
CA ASN A 336 0.61 12.78 -6.81
C ASN A 336 -0.75 12.61 -7.53
N ASP A 337 -1.20 13.64 -8.23
CA ASP A 337 -2.49 13.61 -8.93
C ASP A 337 -2.58 12.50 -9.98
N ALA A 338 -1.48 12.21 -10.69
CA ALA A 338 -1.48 11.17 -11.72
C ALA A 338 -1.77 9.77 -11.14
N ASP A 339 -1.22 9.46 -9.97
CA ASP A 339 -1.47 8.20 -9.26
C ASP A 339 -2.87 8.14 -8.63
N LEU A 340 -3.43 9.25 -8.11
CA LEU A 340 -4.83 9.28 -7.64
C LEU A 340 -5.82 9.11 -8.79
N LYS A 341 -5.57 9.75 -9.93
CA LYS A 341 -6.37 9.60 -11.15
C LYS A 341 -6.25 8.20 -11.74
N ALA A 342 -5.05 7.61 -11.71
CA ALA A 342 -4.85 6.21 -12.07
C ALA A 342 -5.67 5.27 -11.18
N ILE A 343 -5.61 5.42 -9.85
CA ILE A 343 -6.47 4.67 -8.91
C ILE A 343 -7.94 4.81 -9.29
N PHE A 344 -8.44 6.03 -9.49
CA PHE A 344 -9.83 6.25 -9.88
C PHE A 344 -10.17 5.57 -11.20
N ALA A 345 -9.35 5.74 -12.24
CA ALA A 345 -9.53 5.10 -13.54
C ALA A 345 -9.61 3.58 -13.44
N TYR A 346 -8.81 2.94 -12.59
CA TYR A 346 -8.93 1.51 -12.32
C TYR A 346 -10.20 1.14 -11.55
N LEU A 347 -10.56 1.87 -10.48
CA LEU A 347 -11.78 1.62 -9.71
C LEU A 347 -13.04 1.72 -10.60
N ARG A 348 -13.03 2.61 -11.59
CA ARG A 348 -14.08 2.69 -12.64
C ARG A 348 -14.20 1.45 -13.52
N THR A 349 -13.19 0.57 -13.56
CA THR A 349 -13.23 -0.73 -14.27
C THR A 349 -13.58 -1.92 -13.38
N VAL A 350 -13.61 -1.75 -12.05
CA VAL A 350 -13.98 -2.82 -11.11
C VAL A 350 -15.46 -3.14 -11.30
N PRO A 351 -15.85 -4.42 -11.53
CA PRO A 351 -17.24 -4.81 -11.78
C PRO A 351 -18.19 -4.26 -10.70
N ALA A 352 -19.30 -3.68 -11.14
CA ALA A 352 -20.30 -3.09 -10.25
C ALA A 352 -20.90 -4.15 -9.31
N VAL A 353 -20.83 -3.88 -8.00
CA VAL A 353 -21.50 -4.68 -6.97
C VAL A 353 -22.41 -3.76 -6.18
N LYS A 354 -23.72 -3.92 -6.33
CA LYS A 354 -24.71 -3.13 -5.56
C LYS A 354 -24.65 -3.54 -4.08
N ASN A 355 -24.14 -2.66 -3.24
CA ASN A 355 -23.96 -2.89 -1.80
C ASN A 355 -23.98 -1.55 -1.05
N LYS A 356 -25.12 -1.22 -0.42
CA LYS A 356 -25.28 0.01 0.36
C LYS A 356 -24.74 -0.20 1.78
N VAL A 357 -23.45 0.10 1.96
CA VAL A 357 -22.76 0.07 3.26
C VAL A 357 -23.47 0.98 4.28
N PRO A 358 -23.62 0.57 5.56
CA PRO A 358 -24.18 1.42 6.62
C PRO A 358 -23.37 2.70 6.87
N ASP A 359 -24.03 3.74 7.37
CA ASP A 359 -23.34 4.93 7.86
C ASP A 359 -22.57 4.64 9.18
N PRO A 360 -21.48 5.36 9.47
CA PRO A 360 -20.74 5.23 10.72
C PRO A 360 -21.64 5.47 11.95
N VAL A 361 -21.44 4.67 13.00
CA VAL A 361 -22.17 4.81 14.27
C VAL A 361 -21.33 5.64 15.23
N ALA A 362 -21.87 6.75 15.72
CA ALA A 362 -21.20 7.59 16.72
C ALA A 362 -20.99 6.83 18.05
N PRO A 363 -19.96 7.17 18.86
CA PRO A 363 -19.76 6.54 20.17
C PRO A 363 -20.92 6.91 21.10
N ALA A 364 -21.20 6.05 22.09
CA ALA A 364 -22.19 6.36 23.11
C ALA A 364 -21.79 7.64 23.89
N PRO A 365 -22.73 8.54 24.23
CA PRO A 365 -22.41 9.73 25.01
C PRO A 365 -21.77 9.35 26.34
N SER A 366 -20.63 9.96 26.68
CA SER A 366 -19.95 9.66 27.94
C SER A 366 -20.81 10.10 29.13
N ALA A 367 -20.96 9.19 30.11
CA ALA A 367 -21.70 9.46 31.34
C ALA A 367 -21.08 10.59 32.19
N SER A 368 -19.86 11.05 31.85
CA SER A 368 -19.13 12.13 32.50
C SER A 368 -19.56 13.54 32.09
N SER A 369 -20.42 13.71 31.07
CA SER A 369 -20.92 15.01 30.59
C SER A 369 -21.98 15.69 31.49
N LYS A 370 -22.33 15.09 32.64
CA LYS A 370 -23.16 15.71 33.68
C LYS A 370 -22.31 16.12 34.88
N ARG A 371 -21.74 17.32 34.83
CA ARG A 371 -21.25 18.05 36.01
C ARG A 371 -21.27 19.55 35.75
#